data_AF-A0A2M7X1X1-F1
#
_entry.id   AF-A0A2M7X1X1-F1
#
_cell.length_a   1.000
_cell.length_b   1.000
_cell.length_c   1.000
_cell.angle_alpha   90.00
_cell.angle_beta   90.00
_cell.angle_gamma   90.00
#
_symmetry.space_group_name_H-M   'P 1'
#
loop_
_entity.id
_entity.type
_entity.pdbx_description
1 polymer ?
#
loop_
_entity_poly.entity_id
_entity_poly.type
_entity_poly.pdbx_seq_one_letter_code
_entity_poly.pdbx_strand_id
1 'polypeptide(L)'
;MRRTSLAVIIAFVLFMGSGVRFVTAEPGDDALQKERVDLQATLGAKREEATVTVAAKKEEVLQKIEDVVKESKDRYVKHLESLISHLSLIRTHVSERVYLTDEQKQEIYSEVDTLSSRLDEVKLMVEEAKSRDDVHVIKDTMSSLWQEARLVRNRAVGYILVGRYQEHVNKAEEVVVRIQNRIEAIQDEDVDVSGVTDALSAFSSELSIAKQSIARAKTTFETMSEGQEFETGIGLLAQSRDDLYIAGGLLKKAVESLITITQ
;
A
#
# COMPACT_ATOMS: atom_id res chain seq x y z
N MET A 1 -20.84 -4.59 -12.29
CA MET A 1 -21.90 -3.81 -11.59
C MET A 1 -22.37 -2.66 -12.48
N ARG A 2 -23.67 -2.69 -12.81
CA ARG A 2 -24.58 -1.66 -13.38
C ARG A 2 -24.00 -0.63 -14.38
N ARG A 3 -24.11 -0.98 -15.66
CA ARG A 3 -24.36 -0.03 -16.76
C ARG A 3 -25.84 0.39 -16.70
N THR A 4 -26.13 1.66 -16.42
CA THR A 4 -27.47 2.22 -16.62
C THR A 4 -27.60 2.67 -18.06
N SER A 5 -28.21 1.80 -18.87
CA SER A 5 -28.75 2.13 -20.19
C SER A 5 -29.86 3.17 -20.00
N LEU A 6 -29.60 4.41 -20.42
CA LEU A 6 -30.64 5.44 -20.53
C LEU A 6 -31.42 5.18 -21.83
N ALA A 7 -32.32 4.21 -21.78
CA ALA A 7 -33.30 3.97 -22.83
C ALA A 7 -34.27 5.15 -22.84
N VAL A 8 -34.24 5.91 -23.93
CA VAL A 8 -35.20 6.97 -24.25
C VAL A 8 -36.57 6.31 -24.43
N ILE A 9 -37.42 6.45 -23.43
CA ILE A 9 -38.84 6.12 -23.51
C ILE A 9 -39.50 7.24 -24.32
N ILE A 10 -39.67 7.03 -25.62
CA ILE A 10 -40.63 7.82 -26.42
C ILE A 10 -42.02 7.28 -26.05
N ALA A 11 -42.70 8.01 -25.19
CA ALA A 11 -44.07 7.76 -24.81
C ALA A 11 -44.99 8.01 -26.02
N PHE A 12 -45.36 6.94 -26.71
CA PHE A 12 -46.44 6.90 -27.68
C PHE A 12 -47.73 6.56 -26.90
N VAL A 13 -48.41 7.60 -26.40
CA VAL A 13 -49.66 7.44 -25.63
C VAL A 13 -50.74 8.38 -26.18
N LEU A 14 -51.69 7.75 -26.86
CA LEU A 14 -53.13 8.03 -26.89
C LEU A 14 -53.62 9.41 -27.35
N PHE A 15 -54.16 9.44 -28.57
CA PHE A 15 -55.44 10.11 -28.79
C PHE A 15 -56.29 9.31 -29.80
N MET A 16 -56.96 8.28 -29.31
CA MET A 16 -58.13 7.70 -29.96
C MET A 16 -59.40 8.27 -29.30
N GLY A 17 -60.35 8.71 -30.12
CA GLY A 17 -61.77 8.54 -29.84
C GLY A 17 -62.50 9.68 -29.13
N SER A 18 -62.85 10.74 -29.87
CA SER A 18 -64.14 11.42 -29.70
C SER A 18 -64.59 11.97 -31.05
N GLY A 19 -65.65 11.38 -31.59
CA GLY A 19 -66.23 11.74 -32.88
C GLY A 19 -66.96 13.07 -32.82
N VAL A 20 -66.29 14.14 -33.22
CA VAL A 20 -66.94 15.36 -33.69
C VAL A 20 -67.08 15.24 -35.21
N ARG A 21 -68.33 15.15 -35.71
CA ARG A 21 -68.61 15.28 -37.15
C ARG A 21 -68.41 16.75 -37.53
N PHE A 22 -67.19 17.12 -37.93
CA PHE A 22 -66.96 18.37 -38.62
C PHE A 22 -67.50 18.25 -40.05
N VAL A 23 -68.39 19.17 -40.42
CA VAL A 23 -68.70 19.48 -41.81
C VAL A 23 -67.43 20.07 -42.41
N THR A 24 -66.65 19.25 -43.11
CA THR A 24 -65.48 19.72 -43.84
C THR A 24 -65.95 20.35 -45.14
N ALA A 25 -66.06 21.68 -45.17
CA ALA A 25 -65.80 22.39 -46.41
C ALA A 25 -64.37 22.02 -46.82
N GLU A 26 -64.18 21.47 -48.02
CA GLU A 26 -62.83 21.21 -48.55
C GLU A 26 -62.06 22.54 -48.49
N PRO A 27 -61.02 22.66 -47.64
CA PRO A 27 -60.15 23.82 -47.71
C PRO A 27 -59.55 23.82 -49.10
N GLY A 28 -59.75 24.91 -49.86
CA GLY A 28 -59.10 25.07 -51.17
C GLY A 28 -57.60 24.82 -51.04
N ASP A 29 -56.99 24.22 -52.06
CA ASP A 29 -55.60 23.73 -52.06
C ASP A 29 -54.59 24.71 -51.43
N ASP A 30 -54.81 26.01 -51.56
CA ASP A 30 -53.99 27.09 -50.99
C ASP A 30 -53.93 27.09 -49.45
N ALA A 31 -55.02 26.75 -48.76
CA ALA A 31 -55.06 26.74 -47.29
C ALA A 31 -54.29 25.54 -46.71
N LEU A 32 -54.41 24.37 -47.35
CA LEU A 32 -53.62 23.19 -47.00
C LEU A 32 -52.14 23.39 -47.31
N GLN A 33 -51.81 24.11 -48.38
CA GLN A 33 -50.43 24.44 -48.73
C GLN A 33 -49.81 25.39 -47.69
N LYS A 34 -50.55 26.39 -47.24
CA LYS A 34 -50.08 27.31 -46.18
C LYS A 34 -49.84 26.59 -44.85
N GLU A 35 -50.79 25.75 -44.42
CA GLU A 35 -50.63 24.96 -43.19
C GLU A 35 -49.42 24.02 -43.25
N ARG A 36 -49.16 23.40 -44.42
CA ARG A 36 -47.96 22.58 -44.62
C ARG A 36 -46.67 23.39 -44.51
N VAL A 37 -46.63 24.61 -45.05
CA VAL A 37 -45.46 25.50 -44.95
C VAL A 37 -45.22 25.94 -43.51
N ASP A 38 -46.28 26.34 -42.79
CA ASP A 38 -46.19 26.75 -41.39
C ASP A 38 -45.76 25.57 -40.48
N LEU A 39 -46.26 24.36 -40.75
CA LEU A 39 -45.88 23.15 -40.03
C LEU A 39 -44.43 22.74 -40.34
N GLN A 40 -43.96 22.89 -41.58
CA GLN A 40 -42.56 22.67 -41.92
C GLN A 40 -41.63 23.70 -41.25
N ALA A 41 -42.02 24.96 -41.19
CA ALA A 41 -41.25 26.02 -40.53
C ALA A 41 -41.14 25.77 -39.02
N THR A 42 -42.25 25.42 -38.36
CA THR A 42 -42.25 25.10 -36.92
C THR A 42 -41.47 23.82 -36.58
N LEU A 43 -41.54 22.78 -37.42
CA LEU A 43 -40.71 21.59 -37.27
C LEU A 43 -39.23 21.87 -37.53
N GLY A 44 -38.90 22.76 -38.48
CA GLY A 44 -37.54 23.23 -38.72
C GLY A 44 -36.95 23.93 -37.50
N ALA A 45 -37.68 24.89 -36.94
CA ALA A 45 -37.27 25.63 -35.74
C ALA A 45 -37.07 24.69 -34.52
N LYS A 46 -37.98 23.74 -34.28
CA LYS A 46 -37.83 22.76 -33.19
C LYS A 46 -36.64 21.82 -33.39
N ARG A 47 -36.31 21.46 -34.63
CA ARG A 47 -35.11 20.66 -34.92
C ARG A 47 -33.84 21.45 -34.65
N GLU A 48 -33.81 22.72 -35.01
CA GLU A 48 -32.68 23.63 -34.75
C GLU A 48 -32.49 23.89 -33.25
N GLU A 49 -33.57 24.11 -32.50
CA GLU A 49 -33.51 24.23 -31.04
C GLU A 49 -32.99 22.94 -30.38
N ALA A 50 -33.44 21.78 -30.86
CA ALA A 50 -32.97 20.49 -30.38
C ALA A 50 -31.47 20.27 -30.68
N THR A 51 -30.99 20.63 -31.88
CA THR A 51 -29.56 20.50 -32.23
C THR A 51 -28.69 21.44 -31.39
N VAL A 52 -29.11 22.68 -31.17
CA VAL A 52 -28.42 23.64 -30.30
C VAL A 52 -28.37 23.13 -28.87
N THR A 53 -29.48 22.60 -28.34
CA THR A 53 -29.55 22.05 -26.97
C THR A 53 -28.66 20.82 -26.80
N VAL A 54 -28.61 19.93 -27.80
CA VAL A 54 -27.74 18.75 -27.78
C VAL A 54 -26.27 19.15 -27.87
N ALA A 55 -25.93 20.14 -28.71
CA ALA A 55 -24.57 20.67 -28.81
C ALA A 55 -24.10 21.31 -27.50
N ALA A 56 -24.94 22.15 -26.87
CA ALA A 56 -24.63 22.78 -25.58
C ALA A 56 -24.42 21.73 -24.47
N LYS A 57 -25.28 20.71 -24.40
CA LYS A 57 -25.11 19.61 -23.43
C LYS A 57 -23.85 18.79 -23.69
N LYS A 58 -23.50 18.57 -24.96
CA LYS A 58 -22.27 17.87 -25.33
C LYS A 58 -21.04 18.66 -24.86
N GLU A 59 -21.03 19.97 -25.07
CA GLU A 59 -19.95 20.85 -24.61
C GLU A 59 -19.83 20.84 -23.09
N GLU A 60 -20.94 20.96 -22.37
CA GLU A 60 -20.96 20.87 -20.90
C GLU A 60 -20.39 19.54 -20.38
N VAL A 61 -20.71 18.43 -21.04
CA VAL A 61 -20.17 17.10 -20.67
C VAL A 61 -18.68 17.00 -20.97
N LEU A 62 -18.20 17.55 -22.09
CA LEU A 62 -16.78 17.57 -22.43
C LEU A 62 -15.98 18.38 -21.41
N GLN A 63 -16.45 19.59 -21.07
CA GLN A 63 -15.84 20.43 -20.04
C GLN A 63 -15.75 19.69 -18.70
N LYS A 64 -16.83 19.02 -18.28
CA LYS A 64 -16.84 18.22 -17.03
C LYS A 64 -15.84 17.07 -17.07
N ILE A 65 -15.66 16.41 -18.23
CA ILE A 65 -14.66 15.34 -18.37
C ILE A 65 -13.24 15.92 -18.26
N GLU A 66 -12.97 17.06 -18.90
CA GLU A 66 -11.67 17.74 -18.81
C GLU A 66 -11.35 18.15 -17.38
N ASP A 67 -12.32 18.73 -16.66
CA ASP A 67 -12.15 19.11 -15.25
C ASP A 67 -11.83 17.88 -14.38
N VAL A 68 -12.56 16.78 -14.56
CA VAL A 68 -12.32 15.52 -13.82
C VAL A 68 -10.94 14.95 -14.13
N VAL A 69 -10.51 14.98 -15.39
CA VAL A 69 -9.17 14.51 -15.79
C VAL A 69 -8.10 15.38 -15.14
N LYS A 70 -8.24 16.70 -15.18
CA LYS A 70 -7.31 17.65 -14.56
C LYS A 70 -7.19 17.44 -13.05
N GLU A 71 -8.31 17.39 -12.33
CA GLU A 71 -8.31 17.17 -10.88
C GLU A 71 -7.70 15.82 -10.50
N SER A 72 -7.94 14.79 -11.33
CA SER A 72 -7.36 13.46 -11.13
C SER A 72 -5.84 13.50 -11.30
N LYS A 73 -5.33 14.17 -12.33
CA LYS A 73 -3.89 14.34 -12.56
C LYS A 73 -3.20 15.01 -11.36
N ASP A 74 -3.74 16.13 -10.90
CA ASP A 74 -3.19 16.86 -9.74
C ASP A 74 -3.14 15.99 -8.48
N ARG A 75 -4.14 15.13 -8.28
CA ARG A 75 -4.17 14.17 -7.17
C ARG A 75 -3.10 13.10 -7.32
N TYR A 76 -2.95 12.51 -8.51
CA TYR A 76 -1.97 11.45 -8.74
C TYR A 76 -0.53 11.95 -8.67
N VAL A 77 -0.24 13.16 -9.13
CA VAL A 77 1.08 13.78 -8.95
C VAL A 77 1.46 13.84 -7.46
N LYS A 78 0.55 14.33 -6.59
CA LYS A 78 0.79 14.38 -5.14
C LYS A 78 1.01 12.99 -4.54
N HIS A 79 0.26 11.98 -4.99
CA HIS A 79 0.45 10.62 -4.51
C HIS A 79 1.77 10.00 -4.97
N LEU A 80 2.21 10.27 -6.21
CA LEU A 80 3.50 9.85 -6.73
C LEU A 80 4.64 10.46 -5.91
N GLU A 81 4.62 11.77 -5.68
CA GLU A 81 5.62 12.46 -4.87
C GLU A 81 5.68 11.92 -3.44
N SER A 82 4.52 11.67 -2.83
CA SER A 82 4.41 11.06 -1.50
C SER A 82 5.04 9.66 -1.47
N LEU A 83 4.80 8.83 -2.49
CA LEU A 83 5.33 7.48 -2.55
C LEU A 83 6.84 7.46 -2.80
N ILE A 84 7.34 8.30 -3.71
CA ILE A 84 8.78 8.49 -3.96
C ILE A 84 9.48 8.95 -2.68
N SER A 85 8.90 9.92 -1.96
CA SER A 85 9.43 10.37 -0.67
C SER A 85 9.49 9.23 0.34
N HIS A 86 8.47 8.37 0.41
CA HIS A 86 8.47 7.21 1.30
C HIS A 86 9.58 6.22 0.96
N LEU A 87 9.76 5.91 -0.33
CA LEU A 87 10.83 5.02 -0.79
C LEU A 87 12.22 5.58 -0.45
N SER A 88 12.43 6.89 -0.58
CA SER A 88 13.66 7.56 -0.17
C SER A 88 13.91 7.46 1.35
N LEU A 89 12.86 7.55 2.16
CA LEU A 89 12.98 7.38 3.61
C LEU A 89 13.37 5.95 3.99
N ILE A 90 12.83 4.95 3.29
CA ILE A 90 13.23 3.54 3.47
C ILE A 90 14.73 3.40 3.20
N ARG A 91 15.22 3.92 2.08
CA ARG A 91 16.65 3.91 1.72
C ARG A 91 17.51 4.53 2.81
N THR A 92 17.11 5.70 3.29
CA THR A 92 17.82 6.43 4.36
C THR A 92 17.90 5.59 5.62
N HIS A 93 16.77 5.07 6.10
CA HIS A 93 16.74 4.26 7.32
C HIS A 93 17.55 2.98 7.22
N VAL A 94 17.55 2.32 6.06
CA VAL A 94 18.37 1.12 5.80
C VAL A 94 19.86 1.47 5.81
N SER A 95 20.25 2.59 5.21
CA SER A 95 21.66 3.02 5.14
C SER A 95 22.27 3.30 6.51
N GLU A 96 21.49 3.83 7.44
CA GLU A 96 21.92 4.20 8.79
C GLU A 96 22.04 3.01 9.75
N ARG A 97 21.61 1.80 9.35
CA ARG A 97 21.65 0.63 10.24
C ARG A 97 22.96 -0.14 10.09
N VAL A 98 23.71 -0.18 11.18
CA VAL A 98 25.00 -0.89 11.28
C VAL A 98 24.82 -2.41 11.30
N TYR A 99 23.70 -2.92 11.81
CA TYR A 99 23.43 -4.35 11.94
C TYR A 99 22.81 -5.00 10.68
N LEU A 100 22.68 -4.26 9.57
CA LEU A 100 22.29 -4.84 8.28
C LEU A 100 23.54 -5.16 7.46
N THR A 101 23.57 -6.33 6.83
CA THR A 101 24.65 -6.68 5.90
C THR A 101 24.56 -5.87 4.61
N ASP A 102 25.67 -5.76 3.89
CA ASP A 102 25.69 -5.02 2.62
C ASP A 102 24.79 -5.68 1.57
N GLU A 103 24.67 -7.02 1.59
CA GLU A 103 23.76 -7.76 0.73
C GLU A 103 22.30 -7.39 1.01
N GLN A 104 21.90 -7.35 2.29
CA GLN A 104 20.54 -6.97 2.69
C GLN A 104 20.22 -5.52 2.30
N LYS A 105 21.19 -4.60 2.49
CA LYS A 105 21.02 -3.22 2.06
C LYS A 105 20.85 -3.13 0.55
N GLN A 106 21.69 -3.84 -0.21
CA GLN A 106 21.67 -3.81 -1.67
C GLN A 106 20.39 -4.41 -2.25
N GLU A 107 19.84 -5.46 -1.64
CA GLU A 107 18.55 -6.04 -2.02
C GLU A 107 17.44 -4.97 -1.90
N ILE A 108 17.31 -4.33 -0.73
CA ILE A 108 16.29 -3.29 -0.51
C ILE A 108 16.50 -2.09 -1.45
N TYR A 109 17.75 -1.67 -1.68
CA TYR A 109 18.05 -0.59 -2.60
C TYR A 109 17.61 -0.92 -4.04
N SER A 110 17.88 -2.14 -4.50
CA SER A 110 17.46 -2.58 -5.83
C SER A 110 15.93 -2.56 -5.99
N GLU A 111 15.19 -2.98 -4.97
CA GLU A 111 13.73 -2.93 -4.97
C GLU A 111 13.21 -1.49 -4.98
N VAL A 112 13.79 -0.62 -4.14
CA VAL A 112 13.46 0.81 -4.08
C VAL A 112 13.73 1.50 -5.42
N ASP A 113 14.88 1.23 -6.06
CA ASP A 113 15.26 1.83 -7.34
C ASP A 113 14.34 1.34 -8.47
N THR A 114 13.96 0.06 -8.44
CA THR A 114 12.99 -0.53 -9.40
C THR A 114 11.62 0.14 -9.28
N LEU A 115 11.10 0.30 -8.06
CA LEU A 115 9.82 0.97 -7.84
C LEU A 115 9.87 2.46 -8.18
N SER A 116 10.96 3.15 -7.86
CA SER A 116 11.13 4.57 -8.18
C SER A 116 11.08 4.78 -9.69
N SER A 117 11.78 3.93 -10.46
CA SER A 117 11.77 3.98 -11.93
C SER A 117 10.36 3.80 -12.50
N ARG A 118 9.58 2.85 -11.96
CA ARG A 118 8.18 2.63 -12.38
C ARG A 118 7.26 3.78 -11.99
N LEU A 119 7.52 4.46 -10.88
CA LEU A 119 6.77 5.66 -10.49
C LEU A 119 7.05 6.83 -11.43
N ASP A 120 8.29 6.96 -11.93
CA ASP A 120 8.63 7.95 -12.95
C ASP A 120 7.90 7.66 -14.28
N GLU A 121 7.74 6.39 -14.67
CA GLU A 121 6.92 6.01 -15.83
C GLU A 121 5.45 6.41 -15.64
N VAL A 122 4.87 6.14 -14.46
CA VAL A 122 3.49 6.54 -14.17
C VAL A 122 3.33 8.06 -14.13
N LYS A 123 4.37 8.80 -13.72
CA LYS A 123 4.36 10.26 -13.79
C LYS A 123 4.18 10.75 -15.24
N LEU A 124 4.88 10.15 -16.20
CA LEU A 124 4.69 10.45 -17.62
C LEU A 124 3.27 10.11 -18.08
N MET A 125 2.73 8.95 -17.66
CA MET A 125 1.34 8.59 -17.98
C MET A 125 0.34 9.63 -17.46
N VAL A 126 0.54 10.14 -16.25
CA VAL A 126 -0.29 11.20 -15.66
C VAL A 126 -0.20 12.48 -16.49
N GLU A 127 1.01 12.89 -16.89
CA GLU A 127 1.23 14.07 -17.73
C GLU A 127 0.55 13.94 -19.11
N GLU A 128 0.55 12.74 -19.69
CA GLU A 128 -0.01 12.47 -21.02
C GLU A 128 -1.51 12.16 -21.04
N ALA A 129 -2.13 11.88 -19.88
CA ALA A 129 -3.56 11.54 -19.78
C ALA A 129 -4.48 12.63 -20.33
N LYS A 130 -5.41 12.22 -21.20
CA LYS A 130 -6.39 13.10 -21.89
C LYS A 130 -7.84 12.64 -21.68
N SER A 131 -8.04 11.42 -21.21
CA SER A 131 -9.36 10.81 -21.10
C SER A 131 -9.59 10.21 -19.71
N ARG A 132 -10.86 9.95 -19.41
CA ARG A 132 -11.25 9.23 -18.20
C ARG A 132 -10.71 7.81 -18.14
N ASP A 133 -10.58 7.16 -19.29
CA ASP A 133 -10.04 5.80 -19.36
C ASP A 133 -8.55 5.78 -19.02
N ASP A 134 -7.78 6.79 -19.46
CA ASP A 134 -6.37 6.96 -19.05
C ASP A 134 -6.25 7.09 -17.53
N VAL A 135 -7.12 7.89 -16.92
CA VAL A 135 -7.18 8.08 -15.46
C VAL A 135 -7.49 6.76 -14.75
N HIS A 136 -8.37 5.92 -15.31
CA HIS A 136 -8.65 4.60 -14.76
C HIS A 136 -7.44 3.67 -14.82
N VAL A 137 -6.71 3.66 -15.94
CA VAL A 137 -5.46 2.90 -16.06
C VAL A 137 -4.42 3.36 -15.05
N ILE A 138 -4.22 4.69 -14.92
CA ILE A 138 -3.29 5.27 -13.93
C ILE A 138 -3.67 4.83 -12.51
N LYS A 139 -4.97 4.88 -12.17
CA LYS A 139 -5.45 4.46 -10.85
C LYS A 139 -5.05 3.01 -10.54
N ASP A 140 -5.32 2.10 -11.46
CA ASP A 140 -5.10 0.68 -11.25
C ASP A 140 -3.58 0.38 -11.14
N THR A 141 -2.77 1.01 -11.98
CA THR A 141 -1.30 0.94 -11.90
C THR A 141 -0.77 1.48 -10.57
N MET A 142 -1.25 2.66 -10.15
CA MET A 142 -0.87 3.26 -8.86
C MET A 142 -1.26 2.38 -7.68
N SER A 143 -2.43 1.75 -7.74
CA SER A 143 -2.88 0.82 -6.69
C SER A 143 -1.95 -0.38 -6.58
N SER A 144 -1.48 -0.94 -7.70
CA SER A 144 -0.49 -2.03 -7.70
C SER A 144 0.83 -1.57 -7.09
N LEU A 145 1.38 -0.46 -7.59
CA LEU A 145 2.66 0.08 -7.11
C LEU A 145 2.64 0.41 -5.62
N TRP A 146 1.49 0.86 -5.09
CA TRP A 146 1.33 1.09 -3.66
C TRP A 146 1.43 -0.20 -2.84
N GLN A 147 0.84 -1.30 -3.30
CA GLN A 147 0.96 -2.60 -2.61
C GLN A 147 2.39 -3.11 -2.65
N GLU A 148 3.07 -2.98 -3.79
CA GLU A 148 4.47 -3.38 -3.92
C GLU A 148 5.38 -2.53 -3.03
N ALA A 149 5.20 -1.21 -3.01
CA ALA A 149 5.96 -0.33 -2.11
C ALA A 149 5.70 -0.65 -0.63
N ARG A 150 4.46 -1.02 -0.26
CA ARG A 150 4.15 -1.50 1.09
C ARG A 150 4.89 -2.79 1.42
N LEU A 151 5.01 -3.71 0.46
CA LEU A 151 5.76 -4.96 0.62
C LEU A 151 7.25 -4.67 0.88
N VAL A 152 7.88 -3.85 0.03
CA VAL A 152 9.28 -3.43 0.19
C VAL A 152 9.53 -2.78 1.54
N ARG A 153 8.64 -1.84 1.94
CA ARG A 153 8.68 -1.22 3.28
C ARG A 153 8.64 -2.27 4.39
N ASN A 154 7.71 -3.21 4.30
CA ASN A 154 7.52 -4.23 5.32
C ASN A 154 8.73 -5.17 5.41
N ARG A 155 9.33 -5.57 4.28
CA ARG A 155 10.60 -6.33 4.28
C ARG A 155 11.73 -5.55 4.94
N ALA A 156 11.90 -4.28 4.55
CA ALA A 156 12.93 -3.41 5.12
C ALA A 156 12.79 -3.26 6.64
N VAL A 157 11.55 -3.03 7.13
CA VAL A 157 11.26 -3.00 8.57
C VAL A 157 11.58 -4.35 9.23
N GLY A 158 11.20 -5.46 8.60
CA GLY A 158 11.50 -6.81 9.08
C GLY A 158 12.99 -7.05 9.25
N TYR A 159 13.79 -6.76 8.22
CA TYR A 159 15.25 -6.86 8.28
C TYR A 159 15.86 -5.99 9.37
N ILE A 160 15.39 -4.75 9.50
CA ILE A 160 15.85 -3.84 10.54
C ILE A 160 15.61 -4.43 11.94
N LEU A 161 14.42 -4.97 12.17
CA LEU A 161 14.08 -5.54 13.48
C LEU A 161 14.86 -6.84 13.75
N VAL A 162 14.97 -7.73 12.76
CA VAL A 162 15.78 -8.96 12.85
C VAL A 162 17.22 -8.62 13.24
N GLY A 163 17.87 -7.70 12.52
CA GLY A 163 19.24 -7.29 12.80
C GLY A 163 19.39 -6.68 14.20
N ARG A 164 18.42 -5.89 14.66
CA ARG A 164 18.40 -5.36 16.03
C ARG A 164 18.35 -6.47 17.09
N TYR A 165 17.51 -7.48 16.91
CA TYR A 165 17.43 -8.58 17.88
C TYR A 165 18.66 -9.50 17.84
N GLN A 166 19.24 -9.71 16.65
CA GLN A 166 20.53 -10.40 16.52
C GLN A 166 21.65 -9.66 17.26
N GLU A 167 21.68 -8.34 17.18
CA GLU A 167 22.63 -7.52 17.94
C GLU A 167 22.46 -7.67 19.48
N HIS A 168 21.21 -7.81 19.96
CA HIS A 168 20.95 -8.11 21.37
C HIS A 168 21.45 -9.50 21.78
N VAL A 169 21.25 -10.50 20.92
CA VAL A 169 21.78 -11.85 21.10
C VAL A 169 23.31 -11.81 21.19
N ASN A 170 23.99 -11.19 20.24
CA ASN A 170 25.45 -11.10 20.20
C ASN A 170 26.01 -10.49 21.49
N LYS A 171 25.43 -9.38 21.95
CA LYS A 171 25.81 -8.73 23.23
C LYS A 171 25.62 -9.65 24.43
N ALA A 172 24.55 -10.43 24.46
CA ALA A 172 24.30 -11.36 25.55
C ALA A 172 25.34 -12.48 25.56
N GLU A 173 25.74 -13.00 24.39
CA GLU A 173 26.81 -14.00 24.26
C GLU A 173 28.18 -13.46 24.70
N GLU A 174 28.51 -12.21 24.34
CA GLU A 174 29.73 -11.57 24.83
C GLU A 174 29.78 -11.47 26.36
N VAL A 175 28.64 -11.23 27.02
CA VAL A 175 28.57 -11.23 28.49
C VAL A 175 28.85 -12.63 29.03
N VAL A 176 28.28 -13.68 28.42
CA VAL A 176 28.54 -15.07 28.83
C VAL A 176 30.02 -15.40 28.73
N VAL A 177 30.70 -15.03 27.65
CA VAL A 177 32.15 -15.22 27.50
C VAL A 177 32.91 -14.55 28.64
N ARG A 178 32.53 -13.31 29.02
CA ARG A 178 33.16 -12.62 30.17
C ARG A 178 32.91 -13.33 31.50
N ILE A 179 31.72 -13.86 31.72
CA ILE A 179 31.40 -14.63 32.94
C ILE A 179 32.23 -15.93 32.96
N GLN A 180 32.30 -16.65 31.84
CA GLN A 180 33.09 -17.88 31.72
C GLN A 180 34.57 -17.64 32.01
N ASN A 181 35.18 -16.62 31.40
CA ASN A 181 36.57 -16.25 31.69
C ASN A 181 36.80 -15.94 33.17
N ARG A 182 35.80 -15.35 33.85
CA ARG A 182 35.90 -15.06 35.27
C ARG A 182 35.74 -16.30 36.14
N ILE A 183 34.88 -17.25 35.76
CA ILE A 183 34.76 -18.56 36.43
C ILE A 183 36.10 -19.31 36.34
N GLU A 184 36.69 -19.36 35.14
CA GLU A 184 38.00 -20.00 34.94
C GLU A 184 39.09 -19.38 35.83
N ALA A 185 39.07 -18.06 36.00
CA ALA A 185 40.05 -17.35 36.83
C ALA A 185 39.93 -17.61 38.34
N ILE A 186 38.78 -18.07 38.83
CA ILE A 186 38.54 -18.37 40.26
C ILE A 186 38.47 -19.88 40.55
N GLN A 187 38.62 -20.72 39.52
CA GLN A 187 38.43 -22.17 39.64
C GLN A 187 39.53 -22.85 40.46
N ASP A 188 40.71 -22.24 40.54
CA ASP A 188 41.85 -22.69 41.36
C ASP A 188 41.65 -22.43 42.88
N GLU A 189 40.59 -21.71 43.27
CA GLU A 189 40.34 -21.32 44.66
C GLU A 189 39.38 -22.28 45.42
N ASP A 190 39.00 -23.42 44.82
CA ASP A 190 38.04 -24.42 45.37
C ASP A 190 36.66 -23.83 45.73
N VAL A 191 36.24 -22.84 44.95
CA VAL A 191 35.00 -22.06 45.19
C VAL A 191 33.81 -22.68 44.47
N ASP A 192 32.66 -22.78 45.15
CA ASP A 192 31.43 -23.30 44.57
C ASP A 192 30.80 -22.30 43.56
N VAL A 193 30.83 -22.67 42.28
CA VAL A 193 30.25 -21.90 41.16
C VAL A 193 28.95 -22.50 40.61
N SER A 194 28.33 -23.45 41.34
CA SER A 194 27.11 -24.14 40.89
C SER A 194 25.98 -23.18 40.52
N GLY A 195 25.68 -22.19 41.37
CA GLY A 195 24.62 -21.21 41.12
C GLY A 195 24.84 -20.33 39.89
N VAL A 196 26.10 -20.04 39.52
CA VAL A 196 26.42 -19.31 38.28
C VAL A 196 26.21 -20.22 37.07
N THR A 197 26.67 -21.47 37.17
CA THR A 197 26.58 -22.48 36.10
C THR A 197 25.13 -22.81 35.77
N ASP A 198 24.28 -22.98 36.78
CA ASP A 198 22.84 -23.23 36.60
C ASP A 198 22.14 -22.06 35.90
N ALA A 199 22.45 -20.83 36.30
CA ALA A 199 21.90 -19.63 35.68
C ALA A 199 22.35 -19.47 34.21
N LEU A 200 23.62 -19.77 33.90
CA LEU A 200 24.14 -19.77 32.52
C LEU A 200 23.52 -20.86 31.65
N SER A 201 23.26 -22.04 32.23
CA SER A 201 22.58 -23.14 31.53
C SER A 201 21.15 -22.74 31.14
N ALA A 202 20.38 -22.22 32.10
CA ALA A 202 19.03 -21.71 31.85
C ALA A 202 19.03 -20.55 30.84
N PHE A 203 19.97 -19.62 30.97
CA PHE A 203 20.16 -18.52 30.01
C PHE A 203 20.38 -19.05 28.59
N SER A 204 21.25 -20.04 28.43
CA SER A 204 21.60 -20.60 27.12
C SER A 204 20.40 -21.28 26.45
N SER A 205 19.54 -21.93 27.24
CA SER A 205 18.28 -22.50 26.76
C SER A 205 17.35 -21.42 26.21
N GLU A 206 17.09 -20.37 26.98
CA GLU A 206 16.21 -19.27 26.56
C GLU A 206 16.76 -18.49 25.37
N LEU A 207 18.07 -18.24 25.34
CA LEU A 207 18.73 -17.58 24.21
C LEU A 207 18.59 -18.40 22.92
N SER A 208 18.65 -19.73 23.02
CA SER A 208 18.44 -20.64 21.87
C SER A 208 17.02 -20.52 21.30
N ILE A 209 16.00 -20.42 22.17
CA ILE A 209 14.61 -20.22 21.75
C ILE A 209 14.46 -18.87 21.04
N ALA A 210 15.01 -17.80 21.62
CA ALA A 210 15.01 -16.48 20.99
C ALA A 210 15.67 -16.50 19.60
N LYS A 211 16.84 -17.13 19.46
CA LYS A 211 17.56 -17.29 18.19
C LYS A 211 16.71 -18.01 17.14
N GLN A 212 16.00 -19.07 17.52
CA GLN A 212 15.11 -19.80 16.60
C GLN A 212 13.96 -18.91 16.12
N SER A 213 13.33 -18.16 17.03
CA SER A 213 12.26 -17.21 16.68
C SER A 213 12.75 -16.11 15.73
N ILE A 214 13.94 -15.54 15.97
CA ILE A 214 14.58 -14.57 15.08
C ILE A 214 14.86 -15.18 13.70
N ALA A 215 15.41 -16.39 13.64
CA ALA A 215 15.72 -17.06 12.37
C ALA A 215 14.44 -17.31 11.56
N ARG A 216 13.36 -17.76 12.20
CA ARG A 216 12.06 -17.94 11.55
C ARG A 216 11.49 -16.62 11.04
N ALA A 217 11.56 -15.56 11.84
CA ALA A 217 11.11 -14.23 11.43
C ALA A 217 11.88 -13.73 10.22
N LYS A 218 13.22 -13.92 10.20
CA LYS A 218 14.09 -13.58 9.07
C LYS A 218 13.61 -14.27 7.79
N THR A 219 13.43 -15.59 7.81
CA THR A 219 12.93 -16.34 6.66
C THR A 219 11.54 -15.84 6.23
N THR A 220 10.64 -15.56 7.17
CA THR A 220 9.30 -15.01 6.85
C THR A 220 9.39 -13.68 6.10
N PHE A 221 10.29 -12.77 6.48
CA PHE A 221 10.45 -11.50 5.78
C PHE A 221 11.16 -11.65 4.42
N GLU A 222 12.12 -12.57 4.30
CA GLU A 222 12.83 -12.88 3.05
C GLU A 222 11.88 -13.44 1.97
N THR A 223 10.98 -14.34 2.36
CA THR A 223 10.07 -15.00 1.40
C THR A 223 8.72 -14.31 1.26
N MET A 224 8.55 -13.14 1.88
CA MET A 224 7.26 -12.47 1.97
C MET A 224 6.75 -12.02 0.60
N SER A 225 5.55 -12.46 0.24
CA SER A 225 4.81 -12.04 -0.95
C SER A 225 3.50 -11.30 -0.61
N GLU A 226 3.00 -11.46 0.62
CA GLU A 226 1.71 -10.90 1.05
C GLU A 226 1.78 -10.22 2.43
N GLY A 227 0.73 -9.46 2.77
CA GLY A 227 0.67 -8.71 4.02
C GLY A 227 0.52 -9.56 5.30
N GLN A 228 -0.05 -10.77 5.23
CA GLN A 228 -0.26 -11.63 6.42
C GLN A 228 1.04 -12.19 6.98
N GLU A 229 2.02 -12.42 6.11
CA GLU A 229 3.35 -12.90 6.46
C GLU A 229 4.10 -11.84 7.27
N PHE A 230 3.88 -10.54 7.01
CA PHE A 230 4.46 -9.47 7.81
C PHE A 230 4.05 -9.57 9.29
N GLU A 231 2.75 -9.71 9.57
CA GLU A 231 2.24 -9.84 10.94
C GLU A 231 2.77 -11.10 11.64
N THR A 232 2.90 -12.19 10.88
CA THR A 232 3.50 -13.45 11.38
C THR A 232 4.97 -13.23 11.78
N GLY A 233 5.75 -12.57 10.92
CA GLY A 233 7.14 -12.22 11.22
C GLY A 233 7.26 -11.32 12.45
N ILE A 234 6.39 -10.31 12.58
CA ILE A 234 6.34 -9.44 13.77
C ILE A 234 5.99 -10.23 15.04
N GLY A 235 5.05 -11.17 14.96
CA GLY A 235 4.69 -12.04 16.08
C GLY A 235 5.88 -12.89 16.57
N LEU A 236 6.65 -13.46 15.64
CA LEU A 236 7.87 -14.22 15.96
C LEU A 236 8.93 -13.34 16.64
N LEU A 237 9.09 -12.09 16.20
CA LEU A 237 9.99 -11.14 16.84
C LEU A 237 9.50 -10.70 18.24
N ALA A 238 8.19 -10.58 18.44
CA ALA A 238 7.62 -10.31 19.75
C ALA A 238 7.90 -11.46 20.72
N GLN A 239 7.74 -12.71 20.27
CA GLN A 239 8.13 -13.89 21.05
C GLN A 239 9.62 -13.85 21.40
N SER A 240 10.49 -13.62 20.42
CA SER A 240 11.94 -13.52 20.67
C SER A 240 12.28 -12.43 21.69
N ARG A 241 11.60 -11.29 21.66
CA ARG A 241 11.81 -10.21 22.64
C ARG A 241 11.51 -10.68 24.06
N ASP A 242 10.41 -11.41 24.24
CA ASP A 242 9.99 -11.90 25.55
C ASP A 242 10.97 -12.98 26.07
N ASP A 243 11.43 -13.88 25.20
CA ASP A 243 12.47 -14.86 25.51
C ASP A 243 13.81 -14.16 25.88
N LEU A 244 14.21 -13.14 25.14
CA LEU A 244 15.40 -12.32 25.44
C LEU A 244 15.29 -11.59 26.77
N TYR A 245 14.09 -11.17 27.16
CA TYR A 245 13.85 -10.54 28.45
C TYR A 245 14.07 -11.53 29.60
N ILE A 246 13.54 -12.76 29.46
CA ILE A 246 13.76 -13.85 30.44
C ILE A 246 15.25 -14.19 30.52
N ALA A 247 15.90 -14.39 29.36
CA ALA A 247 17.34 -14.64 29.28
C ALA A 247 18.14 -13.53 29.99
N GLY A 248 17.85 -12.25 29.71
CA GLY A 248 18.51 -11.13 30.38
C GLY A 248 18.39 -11.16 31.90
N GLY A 249 17.23 -11.59 32.44
CA GLY A 249 17.04 -11.81 33.86
C GLY A 249 17.92 -12.93 34.44
N LEU A 250 18.09 -14.03 33.72
CA LEU A 250 18.96 -15.15 34.11
C LEU A 250 20.44 -14.76 34.08
N LEU A 251 20.84 -14.01 33.04
CA LEU A 251 22.19 -13.47 32.92
C LEU A 251 22.52 -12.53 34.08
N LYS A 252 21.56 -11.69 34.49
CA LYS A 252 21.71 -10.82 35.66
C LYS A 252 21.94 -11.64 36.94
N LYS A 253 21.17 -12.71 37.16
CA LYS A 253 21.36 -13.61 38.31
C LYS A 253 22.75 -14.26 38.31
N ALA A 254 23.23 -14.70 37.14
CA ALA A 254 24.57 -15.27 37.01
C ALA A 254 25.66 -14.26 37.45
N VAL A 255 25.52 -13.00 37.02
CA VAL A 255 26.44 -11.91 37.43
C VAL A 255 26.35 -11.62 38.93
N GLU A 256 25.15 -11.55 39.51
CA GLU A 256 24.95 -11.31 40.95
C GLU A 256 25.56 -12.43 41.81
N SER A 257 25.36 -13.69 41.41
CA SER A 257 25.99 -14.85 42.05
C SER A 257 27.52 -14.77 41.97
N LEU A 258 28.07 -14.42 40.81
CA LEU A 258 29.52 -14.30 40.62
C LEU A 258 30.13 -13.17 41.46
N ILE A 259 29.44 -12.04 41.62
CA ILE A 259 29.87 -10.96 42.51
C ILE A 259 29.90 -11.44 43.96
N THR A 260 28.86 -12.15 44.40
CA THR A 260 28.78 -12.69 45.77
C THR A 260 29.92 -13.67 46.07
N ILE A 261 30.32 -14.46 45.07
CA ILE A 261 31.41 -15.41 45.17
C ILE A 261 32.79 -14.74 45.27
N THR A 262 32.96 -13.54 44.70
CA THR A 262 34.26 -12.87 44.59
C THR A 262 34.51 -11.80 45.66
N GLN A 263 33.57 -11.61 46.59
CA GLN A 263 33.68 -10.70 47.74
C GLN A 263 34.13 -11.45 49.00
#